data_AF-A0A939YW17-F1
#
_entry.id   AF-A0A939YW17-F1
#
_cell.length_a   1.000
_cell.length_b   1.000
_cell.length_c   1.000
_cell.angle_alpha   90.00
_cell.angle_beta   90.00
_cell.angle_gamma   90.00
#
_symmetry.space_group_name_H-M   'P 1'
#
loop_
_entity.id
_entity.type
_entity.pdbx_description
1 polymer ?
#
loop_
_entity_poly.entity_id
_entity_poly.type
_entity_poly.pdbx_seq_one_letter_code
_entity_poly.pdbx_strand_id
1 'polypeptide(L)'
;MFKYDPKSLKAEEFINDAEIRATLAYAEEHKNDFELIDAILEKARPVKKGSGYVCAGLSHREASVLLACEDPERIERMFKIAEEIKLAFYGNRIVIFAPLYLSNYCVNGCVYCPYHLKNKHIARKKLTQEEVAAEVIALQDMGHKRLAIESGEDPVNNPIEYILDCIKTIYSIKHKNGAIRRVNVNIAATTVENYRKLKDAGIGTYILFQETYHKESYEQLHPTGPKHNYCYHTEAMDRAMEGGIDDVGLGVLFGLELYKYEFAGLLMHAEHLEAVHGVGPHTISVPRIKHADDIDPSAFDNSISDEIFEKITACIRLTVPYTGMIVSTRETEEVRSKLLRCGVSQVSGGSRTSVGGYAGYSSDERPHDTEQFDVSDQRSLDEVVRWLMETGHIPSFCTACYREGRTGDRFMSLCKSGQIQNCCHPNALMTLKEYLEDYASPETRAVGEKLIAKEIGNVPNEKVRGIVEERLEKIANGERDFRF
;
A
#
# COMPACT_ATOMS: atom_id res chain seq x y z
N MET A 1 25.77 -14.56 -18.45
CA MET A 1 24.51 -14.61 -17.68
C MET A 1 24.87 -14.54 -16.21
N PHE A 2 24.32 -13.57 -15.48
CA PHE A 2 24.58 -13.45 -14.04
C PHE A 2 23.95 -14.64 -13.30
N LYS A 3 24.59 -15.09 -12.21
CA LYS A 3 24.01 -16.09 -11.31
C LYS A 3 23.04 -15.37 -10.38
N TYR A 4 21.83 -15.90 -10.21
CA TYR A 4 20.88 -15.38 -9.24
C TYR A 4 21.48 -15.38 -7.83
N ASP A 5 21.43 -14.22 -7.17
CA ASP A 5 21.86 -14.03 -5.80
C ASP A 5 20.95 -13.02 -5.09
N PRO A 6 20.05 -13.45 -4.18
CA PRO A 6 19.18 -12.54 -3.44
C PRO A 6 19.95 -11.61 -2.50
N LYS A 7 21.25 -11.83 -2.25
CA LYS A 7 22.07 -10.95 -1.41
C LYS A 7 22.90 -9.94 -2.21
N SER A 8 22.84 -9.98 -3.54
CA SER A 8 23.56 -9.03 -4.37
C SER A 8 22.90 -7.66 -4.32
N LEU A 9 23.70 -6.59 -4.33
CA LEU A 9 23.23 -5.21 -4.43
C LEU A 9 23.10 -4.74 -5.89
N LYS A 10 23.19 -5.63 -6.87
CA LYS A 10 23.07 -5.31 -8.29
C LYS A 10 21.75 -5.83 -8.85
N ALA A 11 20.95 -4.95 -9.44
CA ALA A 11 19.59 -5.27 -9.91
C ALA A 11 19.49 -6.57 -10.70
N GLU A 12 20.40 -6.78 -11.67
CA GLU A 12 20.36 -7.93 -12.59
C GLU A 12 20.77 -9.27 -11.95
N GLU A 13 21.32 -9.23 -10.72
CA GLU A 13 21.71 -10.42 -9.96
C GLU A 13 20.57 -10.88 -9.03
N PHE A 14 19.82 -9.95 -8.41
CA PHE A 14 18.68 -10.30 -7.53
C PHE A 14 17.31 -10.28 -8.23
N ILE A 15 17.17 -9.54 -9.34
CA ILE A 15 16.08 -9.68 -10.32
C ILE A 15 16.67 -10.31 -11.59
N ASN A 16 16.90 -11.61 -11.53
CA ASN A 16 17.57 -12.34 -12.59
C ASN A 16 16.57 -12.90 -13.60
N ASP A 17 16.64 -12.45 -14.86
CA ASP A 17 15.75 -12.91 -15.95
C ASP A 17 15.78 -14.44 -16.15
N ALA A 18 16.97 -15.05 -16.06
CA ALA A 18 17.12 -16.51 -16.20
C ALA A 18 16.33 -17.26 -15.12
N GLU A 19 16.44 -16.78 -13.88
CA GLU A 19 15.74 -17.35 -12.73
C GLU A 19 14.22 -17.17 -12.83
N ILE A 20 13.76 -16.00 -13.28
CA ILE A 20 12.33 -15.76 -13.49
C ILE A 20 11.81 -16.70 -14.59
N ARG A 21 12.50 -16.80 -15.74
CA ARG A 21 12.08 -17.72 -16.82
C ARG A 21 12.08 -19.18 -16.37
N ALA A 22 13.10 -19.61 -15.62
CA ALA A 22 13.15 -20.95 -15.03
C ALA A 22 11.99 -21.19 -14.05
N THR A 23 11.66 -20.18 -13.24
CA THR A 23 10.51 -20.19 -12.32
C THR A 23 9.19 -20.33 -13.07
N LEU A 24 8.99 -19.58 -14.14
CA LEU A 24 7.77 -19.66 -14.95
C LEU A 24 7.64 -21.00 -15.67
N ALA A 25 8.75 -21.55 -16.19
CA ALA A 25 8.78 -22.87 -16.81
C ALA A 25 8.43 -23.97 -15.79
N TYR A 26 9.01 -23.91 -14.59
CA TYR A 26 8.69 -24.81 -13.49
C TYR A 26 7.22 -24.70 -13.08
N ALA A 27 6.70 -23.48 -12.94
CA ALA A 27 5.30 -23.26 -12.61
C ALA A 27 4.34 -23.83 -13.67
N GLU A 28 4.68 -23.69 -14.95
CA GLU A 28 3.88 -24.24 -16.05
C GLU A 28 3.92 -25.78 -16.09
N GLU A 29 5.09 -26.38 -15.83
CA GLU A 29 5.25 -27.85 -15.73
C GLU A 29 4.42 -28.43 -14.58
N HIS A 30 4.37 -27.73 -13.44
CA HIS A 30 3.71 -28.20 -12.22
C HIS A 30 2.30 -27.62 -11.98
N LYS A 31 1.70 -26.90 -12.94
CA LYS A 31 0.39 -26.25 -12.75
C LYS A 31 -0.77 -27.21 -12.46
N ASN A 32 -0.58 -28.50 -12.78
CA ASN A 32 -1.53 -29.58 -12.55
C ASN A 32 -1.01 -30.65 -11.57
N ASP A 33 0.13 -30.40 -10.92
CA ASP A 33 0.69 -31.26 -9.88
C ASP A 33 -0.01 -30.97 -8.56
N PHE A 34 -1.21 -31.56 -8.38
CA PHE A 34 -2.06 -31.25 -7.24
C PHE A 34 -1.45 -31.66 -5.91
N GLU A 35 -0.59 -32.69 -5.87
CA GLU A 35 0.11 -33.07 -4.64
C GLU A 35 1.09 -31.96 -4.21
N LEU A 36 1.87 -31.44 -5.16
CA LEU A 36 2.76 -30.31 -4.91
C LEU A 36 1.97 -29.04 -4.52
N ILE A 37 0.93 -28.71 -5.28
CA ILE A 37 0.10 -27.52 -5.01
C ILE A 37 -0.51 -27.60 -3.61
N ASP A 38 -1.08 -28.75 -3.25
CA ASP A 38 -1.69 -28.96 -1.93
C ASP A 38 -0.65 -28.84 -0.81
N ALA A 39 0.58 -29.35 -1.03
CA ALA A 39 1.68 -29.17 -0.08
C ALA A 39 2.11 -27.71 0.07
N ILE A 40 2.19 -26.94 -1.03
CA ILE A 40 2.49 -25.50 -0.99
C ILE A 40 1.41 -24.73 -0.22
N LEU A 41 0.12 -25.04 -0.46
CA LEU A 41 -1.00 -24.42 0.25
C LEU A 41 -0.92 -24.67 1.77
N GLU A 42 -0.69 -25.91 2.18
CA GLU A 42 -0.57 -26.22 3.61
C GLU A 42 0.68 -25.60 4.27
N LYS A 43 1.78 -25.43 3.52
CA LYS A 43 2.97 -24.69 3.99
C LYS A 43 2.64 -23.21 4.28
N ALA A 44 1.85 -22.57 3.43
CA ALA A 44 1.51 -21.15 3.58
C ALA A 44 0.55 -20.88 4.76
N ARG A 45 -0.25 -21.89 5.12
CA ARG A 45 -1.35 -21.77 6.09
C ARG A 45 -0.88 -21.30 7.47
N PRO A 46 -1.62 -20.39 8.15
CA PRO A 46 -1.21 -19.90 9.46
C PRO A 46 -1.36 -20.99 10.52
N VAL A 47 -0.26 -21.24 11.24
CA VAL A 47 -0.23 -22.20 12.34
C VAL A 47 -0.31 -21.47 13.66
N LYS A 48 -1.27 -21.84 14.51
CA LYS A 48 -1.40 -21.27 15.85
C LYS A 48 -0.21 -21.68 16.71
N LYS A 49 0.48 -20.71 17.31
CA LYS A 49 1.63 -20.91 18.21
C LYS A 49 1.51 -20.00 19.42
N GLY A 50 1.31 -20.60 20.60
CA GLY A 50 1.06 -19.84 21.83
C GLY A 50 -0.21 -18.99 21.71
N SER A 51 -0.09 -17.68 22.00
CA SER A 51 -1.19 -16.72 21.90
C SER A 51 -1.39 -16.13 20.49
N GLY A 52 -0.59 -16.51 19.50
CA GLY A 52 -0.64 -15.95 18.15
C GLY A 52 -0.51 -16.98 17.05
N TYR A 53 -0.11 -16.52 15.87
CA TYR A 53 0.06 -17.33 14.66
C TYR A 53 1.47 -17.14 14.08
N VAL A 54 1.94 -18.16 13.39
CA VAL A 54 3.15 -18.10 12.56
C VAL A 54 2.83 -18.60 11.16
N CYS A 55 3.43 -17.97 10.15
CA CYS A 55 3.39 -18.42 8.77
C CYS A 55 4.83 -18.58 8.27
N ALA A 56 5.09 -19.64 7.51
CA ALA A 56 6.39 -19.83 6.87
C ALA A 56 6.60 -18.87 5.69
N GLY A 57 5.52 -18.45 5.04
CA GLY A 57 5.60 -17.80 3.73
C GLY A 57 5.96 -18.80 2.63
N LEU A 58 6.09 -18.30 1.41
CA LEU A 58 6.46 -19.08 0.23
C LEU A 58 7.67 -18.44 -0.46
N SER A 59 8.39 -19.23 -1.24
CA SER A 59 9.36 -18.71 -2.21
C SER A 59 8.66 -18.18 -3.46
N HIS A 60 9.34 -17.34 -4.23
CA HIS A 60 8.87 -16.90 -5.55
C HIS A 60 8.49 -18.08 -6.47
N ARG A 61 9.27 -19.18 -6.46
CA ARG A 61 8.96 -20.38 -7.25
C ARG A 61 7.68 -21.09 -6.83
N GLU A 62 7.50 -21.34 -5.53
CA GLU A 62 6.28 -21.98 -5.02
C GLU A 62 5.04 -21.11 -5.28
N ALA A 63 5.17 -19.81 -5.07
CA ALA A 63 4.10 -18.86 -5.34
C ALA A 63 3.71 -18.81 -6.83
N SER A 64 4.69 -18.89 -7.74
CA SER A 64 4.44 -18.95 -9.17
C SER A 64 3.69 -20.23 -9.58
N VAL A 65 3.94 -21.37 -8.93
CA VAL A 65 3.15 -22.60 -9.15
C VAL A 65 1.68 -22.37 -8.77
N LEU A 66 1.41 -21.74 -7.63
CA LEU A 66 0.02 -21.39 -7.24
C LEU A 66 -0.63 -20.46 -8.26
N LEU A 67 0.11 -19.43 -8.72
CA LEU A 67 -0.41 -18.50 -9.74
C LEU A 67 -0.69 -19.20 -11.08
N ALA A 68 0.06 -20.23 -11.45
CA ALA A 68 -0.15 -21.00 -12.68
C ALA A 68 -1.31 -22.01 -12.60
N CYS A 69 -1.67 -22.49 -11.41
CA CYS A 69 -2.72 -23.50 -11.21
C CYS A 69 -4.12 -23.01 -11.65
N GLU A 70 -4.77 -23.70 -12.59
CA GLU A 70 -6.10 -23.32 -13.11
C GLU A 70 -7.26 -24.09 -12.45
N ASP A 71 -6.97 -25.02 -11.53
CA ASP A 71 -8.00 -25.81 -10.84
C ASP A 71 -8.88 -24.96 -9.91
N PRO A 72 -10.22 -24.92 -10.11
CA PRO A 72 -11.12 -24.09 -9.31
C PRO A 72 -11.13 -24.42 -7.81
N GLU A 73 -10.99 -25.69 -7.42
CA GLU A 73 -10.98 -26.10 -6.02
C GLU A 73 -9.74 -25.57 -5.29
N ARG A 74 -8.56 -25.66 -5.93
CA ARG A 74 -7.31 -25.14 -5.36
C ARG A 74 -7.31 -23.61 -5.35
N ILE A 75 -7.88 -22.96 -6.37
CA ILE A 75 -8.02 -21.50 -6.39
C ILE A 75 -8.89 -21.03 -5.20
N GLU A 76 -10.03 -21.68 -4.95
CA GLU A 76 -10.87 -21.35 -3.78
C GLU A 76 -10.11 -21.58 -2.46
N ARG A 77 -9.29 -22.64 -2.38
CA ARG A 77 -8.42 -22.86 -1.21
C ARG A 77 -7.37 -21.76 -1.05
N MET A 78 -6.81 -21.21 -2.14
CA MET A 78 -5.90 -20.05 -2.07
C MET A 78 -6.62 -18.85 -1.43
N PHE A 79 -7.84 -18.54 -1.85
CA PHE A 79 -8.62 -17.44 -1.28
C PHE A 79 -8.91 -17.65 0.20
N LYS A 80 -9.34 -18.86 0.56
CA LYS A 80 -9.60 -19.21 1.96
C LYS A 80 -8.35 -19.07 2.84
N ILE A 81 -7.21 -19.58 2.38
CA ILE A 81 -5.95 -19.47 3.14
C ILE A 81 -5.49 -18.01 3.22
N ALA A 82 -5.66 -17.22 2.16
CA ALA A 82 -5.34 -15.79 2.19
C ALA A 82 -6.18 -15.04 3.24
N GLU A 83 -7.48 -15.37 3.34
CA GLU A 83 -8.39 -14.84 4.36
C GLU A 83 -7.97 -15.29 5.77
N GLU A 84 -7.61 -16.57 5.96
CA GLU A 84 -7.08 -17.09 7.24
C GLU A 84 -5.82 -16.34 7.68
N ILE A 85 -4.85 -16.12 6.76
CA ILE A 85 -3.62 -15.35 7.04
C ILE A 85 -3.97 -13.91 7.39
N LYS A 86 -4.85 -13.27 6.62
CA LYS A 86 -5.28 -11.89 6.89
C LYS A 86 -5.88 -11.78 8.28
N LEU A 87 -6.80 -12.67 8.64
CA LEU A 87 -7.44 -12.66 9.96
C LEU A 87 -6.45 -12.91 11.10
N ALA A 88 -5.47 -13.81 10.90
CA ALA A 88 -4.46 -14.11 11.90
C ALA A 88 -3.60 -12.89 12.28
N PHE A 89 -3.16 -12.09 11.31
CA PHE A 89 -2.23 -10.98 11.56
C PHE A 89 -2.89 -9.59 11.56
N TYR A 90 -3.82 -9.35 10.63
CA TYR A 90 -4.50 -8.06 10.45
C TYR A 90 -5.91 -8.05 11.05
N GLY A 91 -6.50 -9.22 11.28
CA GLY A 91 -7.91 -9.33 11.69
C GLY A 91 -8.84 -8.71 10.64
N ASN A 92 -9.95 -8.15 11.12
CA ASN A 92 -10.90 -7.42 10.30
C ASN A 92 -10.49 -5.95 10.07
N ARG A 93 -9.32 -5.54 10.54
CA ARG A 93 -8.88 -4.15 10.47
C ARG A 93 -8.45 -3.77 9.06
N ILE A 94 -8.88 -2.59 8.63
CA ILE A 94 -8.48 -1.99 7.35
C ILE A 94 -8.00 -0.57 7.62
N VAL A 95 -6.72 -0.32 7.33
CA VAL A 95 -6.12 1.01 7.53
C VAL A 95 -6.49 1.93 6.37
N ILE A 96 -6.92 3.14 6.68
CA ILE A 96 -7.34 4.13 5.67
C ILE A 96 -6.30 5.24 5.54
N PHE A 97 -6.05 5.66 4.31
CA PHE A 97 -5.24 6.83 3.96
C PHE A 97 -5.83 7.59 2.75
N ALA A 98 -5.24 8.71 2.39
CA ALA A 98 -5.51 9.41 1.13
C ALA A 98 -4.20 9.77 0.43
N PRO A 99 -4.15 9.75 -0.92
CA PRO A 99 -3.05 10.33 -1.67
C PRO A 99 -3.16 11.87 -1.65
N LEU A 100 -2.02 12.56 -1.63
CA LEU A 100 -1.93 14.01 -1.80
C LEU A 100 -0.94 14.30 -2.94
N TYR A 101 -1.48 14.72 -4.07
CA TYR A 101 -0.70 15.07 -5.26
C TYR A 101 -0.16 16.50 -5.13
N LEU A 102 1.16 16.63 -4.95
CA LEU A 102 1.82 17.93 -4.72
C LEU A 102 2.20 18.62 -6.02
N SER A 103 2.56 17.85 -7.05
CA SER A 103 2.98 18.38 -8.34
C SER A 103 2.92 17.32 -9.43
N ASN A 104 2.50 17.74 -10.63
CA ASN A 104 2.54 16.92 -11.83
C ASN A 104 3.62 17.35 -12.83
N TYR A 105 4.56 18.21 -12.43
CA TYR A 105 5.78 18.46 -13.22
C TYR A 105 6.61 17.17 -13.27
N CYS A 106 6.93 16.70 -14.47
CA CYS A 106 7.69 15.48 -14.67
C CYS A 106 8.50 15.54 -15.97
N VAL A 107 9.78 15.16 -15.91
CA VAL A 107 10.69 15.15 -17.07
C VAL A 107 10.73 13.79 -17.78
N ASN A 108 10.09 12.76 -17.21
CA ASN A 108 10.10 11.42 -17.78
C ASN A 108 9.10 11.24 -18.93
N GLY A 109 9.38 10.26 -19.78
CA GLY A 109 8.56 9.89 -20.94
C GLY A 109 7.68 8.65 -20.74
N CYS A 110 7.29 8.31 -19.51
CA CYS A 110 6.56 7.07 -19.20
C CYS A 110 5.29 6.93 -20.06
N VAL A 111 5.21 5.91 -20.91
CA VAL A 111 4.15 5.80 -21.94
C VAL A 111 2.75 5.48 -21.39
N TYR A 112 2.64 5.22 -20.09
CA TYR A 112 1.42 4.81 -19.39
C TYR A 112 0.92 5.86 -18.38
N CYS A 113 1.54 7.04 -18.33
CA CYS A 113 1.26 8.05 -17.31
C CYS A 113 0.98 9.41 -17.96
N PRO A 114 -0.16 10.06 -17.67
CA PRO A 114 -0.52 11.34 -18.30
C PRO A 114 0.46 12.46 -17.94
N TYR A 115 1.21 12.31 -16.84
CA TYR A 115 2.19 13.31 -16.43
C TYR A 115 3.46 13.27 -17.26
N HIS A 116 3.61 12.36 -18.23
CA HIS A 116 4.81 12.28 -19.04
C HIS A 116 5.09 13.60 -19.78
N LEU A 117 6.37 13.92 -20.00
CA LEU A 117 6.83 15.22 -20.49
C LEU A 117 6.20 15.62 -21.84
N LYS A 118 5.87 14.64 -22.69
CA LYS A 118 5.27 14.87 -24.02
C LYS A 118 3.80 15.30 -23.96
N ASN A 119 3.08 15.02 -22.88
CA ASN A 119 1.68 15.40 -22.74
C ASN A 119 1.64 16.91 -22.49
N LYS A 120 1.05 17.64 -23.44
CA LYS A 120 0.82 19.09 -23.39
C LYS A 120 -0.66 19.46 -23.24
N HIS A 121 -1.55 18.46 -23.15
CA HIS A 121 -2.97 18.63 -22.90
C HIS A 121 -3.23 18.86 -21.41
N ILE A 122 -2.58 18.07 -20.54
CA ILE A 122 -2.71 18.21 -19.09
C ILE A 122 -2.01 19.47 -18.55
N ALA A 123 -2.69 20.21 -17.69
CA ALA A 123 -2.17 21.44 -17.10
C ALA A 123 -1.03 21.13 -16.10
N ARG A 124 0.10 21.86 -16.16
CA ARG A 124 1.21 21.68 -15.21
C ARG A 124 0.99 22.53 -13.96
N LYS A 125 0.89 21.87 -12.81
CA LYS A 125 0.60 22.47 -11.51
C LYS A 125 1.55 21.94 -10.44
N LYS A 126 1.92 22.84 -9.53
CA LYS A 126 2.71 22.58 -8.33
C LYS A 126 2.10 23.42 -7.23
N LEU A 127 1.82 22.81 -6.08
CA LEU A 127 1.23 23.53 -4.95
C LEU A 127 2.24 24.48 -4.28
N THR A 128 1.77 25.65 -3.85
CA THR A 128 2.50 26.47 -2.88
C THR A 128 2.35 25.89 -1.47
N GLN A 129 3.12 26.38 -0.49
CA GLN A 129 2.98 25.91 0.89
C GLN A 129 1.62 26.28 1.50
N GLU A 130 1.04 27.41 1.08
CA GLU A 130 -0.32 27.82 1.46
C GLU A 130 -1.38 26.88 0.88
N GLU A 131 -1.22 26.48 -0.38
CA GLU A 131 -2.11 25.50 -1.02
C GLU A 131 -1.96 24.12 -0.38
N VAL A 132 -0.73 23.68 -0.06
CA VAL A 132 -0.50 22.44 0.70
C VAL A 132 -1.20 22.49 2.06
N ALA A 133 -1.11 23.62 2.77
CA ALA A 133 -1.81 23.79 4.05
C ALA A 133 -3.34 23.69 3.88
N ALA A 134 -3.89 24.28 2.83
CA ALA A 134 -5.32 24.21 2.52
C ALA A 134 -5.77 22.77 2.19
N GLU A 135 -5.02 22.04 1.36
CA GLU A 135 -5.28 20.63 1.05
C GLU A 135 -5.26 19.77 2.32
N VAL A 136 -4.28 20.00 3.20
CA VAL A 136 -4.16 19.26 4.47
C VAL A 136 -5.32 19.58 5.41
N ILE A 137 -5.77 20.83 5.48
CA ILE A 137 -6.97 21.20 6.24
C ILE A 137 -8.19 20.46 5.70
N ALA A 138 -8.41 20.44 4.38
CA ALA A 138 -9.53 19.73 3.76
C ALA A 138 -9.49 18.23 4.08
N LEU A 139 -8.31 17.60 3.96
CA LEU A 139 -8.12 16.19 4.30
C LEU A 139 -8.33 15.90 5.80
N GLN A 140 -7.94 16.81 6.68
CA GLN A 140 -8.20 16.70 8.12
C GLN A 140 -9.69 16.85 8.45
N ASP A 141 -10.40 17.74 7.76
CA ASP A 141 -11.85 17.93 7.87
C ASP A 141 -12.65 16.73 7.37
N MET A 142 -12.12 15.97 6.40
CA MET A 142 -12.68 14.68 6.02
C MET A 142 -12.48 13.60 7.09
N GLY A 143 -11.45 13.77 7.94
CA GLY A 143 -11.13 12.86 9.03
C GLY A 143 -9.84 12.06 8.85
N HIS A 144 -9.09 12.26 7.75
CA HIS A 144 -7.83 11.57 7.52
C HIS A 144 -6.78 11.87 8.59
N LYS A 145 -5.94 10.86 8.86
CA LYS A 145 -4.78 10.94 9.76
C LYS A 145 -3.50 10.42 9.09
N ARG A 146 -3.60 9.88 7.87
CA ARG A 146 -2.52 9.23 7.11
C ARG A 146 -2.59 9.71 5.68
N LEU A 147 -1.46 10.16 5.14
CA LEU A 147 -1.33 10.59 3.76
C LEU A 147 -0.23 9.81 3.04
N ALA A 148 -0.36 9.70 1.72
CA ALA A 148 0.72 9.33 0.82
C ALA A 148 0.97 10.51 -0.13
N ILE A 149 2.13 11.14 -0.05
CA ILE A 149 2.55 12.19 -0.99
C ILE A 149 2.82 11.55 -2.34
N GLU A 150 2.30 12.15 -3.40
CA GLU A 150 2.55 11.79 -4.79
C GLU A 150 3.13 13.02 -5.52
N SER A 151 4.25 12.88 -6.23
CA SER A 151 4.83 13.98 -7.02
C SER A 151 5.59 13.46 -8.24
N GLY A 152 5.43 14.14 -9.37
CA GLY A 152 6.24 13.90 -10.57
C GLY A 152 7.73 14.21 -10.36
N GLU A 153 8.59 13.60 -11.18
CA GLU A 153 10.04 13.77 -11.11
C GLU A 153 10.48 14.96 -11.97
N ASP A 154 10.83 16.06 -11.32
CA ASP A 154 11.41 17.23 -11.99
C ASP A 154 12.41 17.89 -11.03
N PRO A 155 13.73 17.76 -11.23
CA PRO A 155 14.72 18.33 -10.30
C PRO A 155 14.69 19.85 -10.19
N VAL A 156 14.10 20.56 -11.14
CA VAL A 156 13.99 22.04 -11.13
C VAL A 156 12.72 22.46 -10.40
N ASN A 157 11.59 21.87 -10.77
CA ASN A 157 10.29 22.25 -10.21
C ASN A 157 10.01 21.55 -8.87
N ASN A 158 10.44 20.31 -8.71
CA ASN A 158 10.21 19.45 -7.56
C ASN A 158 11.54 18.96 -6.94
N PRO A 159 12.46 19.87 -6.55
CA PRO A 159 13.68 19.47 -5.85
C PRO A 159 13.31 18.82 -4.51
N ILE A 160 14.24 18.05 -3.93
CA ILE A 160 13.98 17.35 -2.66
C ILE A 160 13.58 18.34 -1.55
N GLU A 161 14.15 19.53 -1.54
CA GLU A 161 13.85 20.60 -0.59
C GLU A 161 12.36 21.00 -0.61
N TYR A 162 11.72 21.03 -1.78
CA TYR A 162 10.28 21.27 -1.88
C TYR A 162 9.46 20.17 -1.19
N ILE A 163 9.84 18.90 -1.41
CA ILE A 163 9.16 17.77 -0.78
C ILE A 163 9.32 17.83 0.75
N LEU A 164 10.52 18.17 1.24
CA LEU A 164 10.80 18.33 2.67
C LEU A 164 9.99 19.48 3.29
N ASP A 165 9.88 20.61 2.60
CA ASP A 165 9.04 21.73 3.03
C ASP A 165 7.56 21.33 3.10
N CYS A 166 7.06 20.60 2.10
CA CYS A 166 5.69 20.07 2.13
C CYS A 166 5.45 19.11 3.30
N ILE A 167 6.38 18.18 3.57
CA ILE A 167 6.28 17.26 4.73
C ILE A 167 6.21 18.06 6.03
N LYS A 168 7.07 19.07 6.19
CA LYS A 168 7.07 19.96 7.35
C LYS A 168 5.74 20.69 7.49
N THR A 169 5.22 21.26 6.40
CA THR A 169 3.90 21.91 6.38
C THR A 169 2.82 20.93 6.81
N ILE A 170 2.74 19.75 6.19
CA ILE A 170 1.73 18.71 6.51
C ILE A 170 1.71 18.36 8.00
N TYR A 171 2.88 18.13 8.61
CA TYR A 171 2.96 17.80 10.04
C TYR A 171 2.69 18.99 10.97
N SER A 172 2.92 20.22 10.51
CA SER A 172 2.68 21.43 11.31
C SER A 172 1.20 21.79 11.45
N ILE A 173 0.38 21.41 10.47
CA ILE A 173 -1.05 21.75 10.45
C ILE A 173 -1.83 20.88 11.44
N LYS A 174 -2.54 21.56 12.34
CA LYS A 174 -3.58 21.00 13.20
C LYS A 174 -4.84 21.82 13.00
N HIS A 175 -5.91 21.20 12.52
CA HIS A 175 -7.17 21.85 12.26
C HIS A 175 -8.30 21.17 13.05
N LYS A 176 -8.94 21.90 13.98
CA LYS A 176 -9.89 21.34 14.95
C LYS A 176 -9.25 20.16 15.71
N ASN A 177 -9.86 18.98 15.68
CA ASN A 177 -9.31 17.74 16.25
C ASN A 177 -8.44 16.95 15.25
N GLY A 178 -8.27 17.47 14.03
CA GLY A 178 -7.49 16.87 12.95
C GLY A 178 -5.99 17.06 13.11
N ALA A 179 -5.25 16.02 12.71
CA ALA A 179 -3.81 16.05 12.55
C ALA A 179 -3.39 14.91 11.61
N ILE A 180 -2.49 15.18 10.66
CA ILE A 180 -1.82 14.12 9.91
C ILE A 180 -0.71 13.54 10.79
N ARG A 181 -0.77 12.24 11.06
CA ARG A 181 0.08 11.53 12.04
C ARG A 181 1.09 10.59 11.38
N ARG A 182 0.98 10.35 10.06
CA ARG A 182 1.95 9.62 9.25
C ARG A 182 1.86 10.08 7.79
N VAL A 183 3.01 10.42 7.22
CA VAL A 183 3.16 10.79 5.81
C VAL A 183 4.04 9.75 5.13
N ASN A 184 3.46 8.96 4.24
CA ASN A 184 4.22 8.14 3.30
C ASN A 184 4.61 9.00 2.09
N VAL A 185 5.68 8.63 1.38
CA VAL A 185 6.20 9.41 0.25
C VAL A 185 6.41 8.50 -0.95
N ASN A 186 5.76 8.84 -2.05
CA ASN A 186 5.95 8.24 -3.37
C ASN A 186 6.53 9.30 -4.31
N ILE A 187 7.86 9.25 -4.47
CA ILE A 187 8.63 10.06 -5.41
C ILE A 187 9.63 9.16 -6.11
N ALA A 188 10.11 9.58 -7.28
CA ALA A 188 11.06 8.81 -8.08
C ALA A 188 12.34 8.42 -7.33
N ALA A 189 13.02 7.40 -7.85
CA ALA A 189 14.28 6.89 -7.32
C ALA A 189 15.31 8.01 -7.16
N THR A 190 15.96 8.08 -6.00
CA THR A 190 16.91 9.16 -5.71
C THR A 190 18.14 8.65 -4.96
N THR A 191 18.97 9.56 -4.46
CA THR A 191 20.24 9.26 -3.80
C THR A 191 20.05 8.90 -2.34
N VAL A 192 21.02 8.17 -1.77
CA VAL A 192 21.10 7.87 -0.33
C VAL A 192 21.02 9.15 0.52
N GLU A 193 21.63 10.25 0.06
CA GLU A 193 21.55 11.54 0.76
C GLU A 193 20.10 12.06 0.84
N ASN A 194 19.37 12.03 -0.27
CA ASN A 194 17.98 12.48 -0.28
C ASN A 194 17.07 11.56 0.52
N TYR A 195 17.34 10.25 0.53
CA TYR A 195 16.64 9.32 1.42
C TYR A 195 16.92 9.59 2.90
N ARG A 196 18.17 9.95 3.24
CA ARG A 196 18.50 10.38 4.62
C ARG A 196 17.74 11.65 5.00
N LYS A 197 17.66 12.64 4.11
CA LYS A 197 16.84 13.85 4.33
C LYS A 197 15.36 13.50 4.57
N LEU A 198 14.80 12.55 3.81
CA LEU A 198 13.42 12.07 4.02
C LEU A 198 13.26 11.35 5.37
N LYS A 199 14.23 10.52 5.76
CA LYS A 199 14.23 9.88 7.09
C LYS A 199 14.23 10.93 8.20
N ASP A 200 15.10 11.94 8.10
CA ASP A 200 15.20 13.03 9.07
C ASP A 200 13.92 13.89 9.13
N ALA A 201 13.20 14.00 8.01
CA ALA A 201 11.88 14.64 7.95
C ALA A 201 10.75 13.83 8.61
N GLY A 202 11.02 12.59 9.04
CA GLY A 202 10.04 11.74 9.70
C GLY A 202 8.97 11.21 8.74
N ILE A 203 9.36 10.67 7.59
CA ILE A 203 8.42 9.93 6.74
C ILE A 203 8.03 8.59 7.39
N GLY A 204 6.84 8.10 7.06
CA GLY A 204 6.36 6.78 7.43
C GLY A 204 6.97 5.69 6.54
N THR A 205 6.50 5.58 5.31
CA THR A 205 6.99 4.60 4.32
C THR A 205 7.45 5.32 3.07
N TYR A 206 8.63 4.96 2.55
CA TYR A 206 9.01 5.32 1.18
C TYR A 206 8.42 4.30 0.21
N ILE A 207 7.62 4.76 -0.74
CA ILE A 207 6.95 3.91 -1.72
C ILE A 207 7.57 4.19 -3.08
N LEU A 208 7.92 3.12 -3.80
CA LEU A 208 8.36 3.22 -5.18
C LEU A 208 7.88 1.97 -5.91
N PHE A 209 7.07 2.18 -6.95
CA PHE A 209 6.67 1.08 -7.81
C PHE A 209 7.79 0.81 -8.79
N GLN A 210 8.18 -0.47 -8.92
CA GLN A 210 9.08 -0.89 -9.98
C GLN A 210 8.40 -0.72 -11.35
N GLU A 211 7.06 -0.70 -11.38
CA GLU A 211 6.22 -0.65 -12.58
C GLU A 211 6.26 -1.98 -13.34
N THR A 212 7.43 -2.35 -13.87
CA THR A 212 7.74 -3.65 -14.47
C THR A 212 9.17 -4.07 -14.14
N TYR A 213 9.34 -5.33 -13.75
CA TYR A 213 10.60 -6.00 -13.50
C TYR A 213 11.22 -6.57 -14.78
N HIS A 214 10.49 -6.64 -15.90
CA HIS A 214 11.07 -7.07 -17.18
C HIS A 214 11.90 -5.93 -17.79
N LYS A 215 13.23 -6.04 -17.72
CA LYS A 215 14.17 -4.95 -18.05
C LYS A 215 13.95 -4.36 -19.44
N GLU A 216 13.84 -5.19 -20.47
CA GLU A 216 13.66 -4.72 -21.85
C GLU A 216 12.35 -3.94 -22.00
N SER A 217 11.28 -4.42 -21.37
CA SER A 217 9.98 -3.73 -21.35
C SER A 217 10.05 -2.44 -20.55
N TYR A 218 10.74 -2.44 -19.41
CA TYR A 218 10.95 -1.24 -18.61
C TYR A 218 11.58 -0.12 -19.43
N GLU A 219 12.67 -0.40 -20.15
CA GLU A 219 13.37 0.59 -20.97
C GLU A 219 12.49 1.14 -22.11
N GLN A 220 11.62 0.29 -22.69
CA GLN A 220 10.64 0.70 -23.71
C GLN A 220 9.51 1.55 -23.15
N LEU A 221 8.98 1.20 -21.97
CA LEU A 221 7.92 1.94 -21.29
C LEU A 221 8.41 3.26 -20.69
N HIS A 222 9.73 3.39 -20.47
CA HIS A 222 10.39 4.59 -19.94
C HIS A 222 11.44 5.12 -20.93
N PRO A 223 11.06 5.56 -22.13
CA PRO A 223 11.99 5.84 -23.23
C PRO A 223 12.91 7.05 -22.99
N THR A 224 12.54 7.96 -22.08
CA THR A 224 13.29 9.20 -21.83
C THR A 224 13.20 9.64 -20.36
N GLY A 225 14.23 10.34 -19.89
CA GLY A 225 14.32 10.88 -18.54
C GLY A 225 15.11 9.98 -17.58
N PRO A 226 15.32 10.41 -16.32
CA PRO A 226 16.08 9.64 -15.34
C PRO A 226 15.50 8.24 -15.06
N LYS A 227 14.17 8.10 -15.12
CA LYS A 227 13.46 6.83 -14.91
C LYS A 227 13.75 5.78 -16.00
N HIS A 228 14.47 6.10 -17.08
CA HIS A 228 14.88 5.09 -18.06
C HIS A 228 15.84 4.04 -17.48
N ASN A 229 16.67 4.42 -16.50
CA ASN A 229 17.68 3.54 -15.95
C ASN A 229 17.07 2.47 -15.02
N TYR A 230 16.81 1.30 -15.58
CA TYR A 230 16.25 0.14 -14.87
C TYR A 230 17.02 -0.17 -13.58
N CYS A 231 18.34 -0.36 -13.65
CA CYS A 231 19.13 -0.78 -12.50
C CYS A 231 19.08 0.25 -11.38
N TYR A 232 19.21 1.55 -11.73
CA TYR A 232 19.12 2.63 -10.75
C TYR A 232 17.75 2.66 -10.06
N HIS A 233 16.67 2.42 -10.80
CA HIS A 233 15.32 2.37 -10.25
C HIS A 233 15.09 1.14 -9.36
N THR A 234 15.55 -0.03 -9.78
CA THR A 234 15.40 -1.28 -9.02
C THR A 234 16.21 -1.28 -7.72
N GLU A 235 17.44 -0.74 -7.73
CA GLU A 235 18.32 -0.62 -6.56
C GLU A 235 17.92 0.54 -5.62
N ALA A 236 16.83 1.24 -5.90
CA ALA A 236 16.42 2.41 -5.12
C ALA A 236 16.01 2.07 -3.69
N MET A 237 15.45 0.87 -3.47
CA MET A 237 15.07 0.42 -2.12
C MET A 237 16.29 0.15 -1.24
N ASP A 238 17.38 -0.39 -1.80
CA ASP A 238 18.65 -0.52 -1.08
C ASP A 238 19.19 0.84 -0.67
N ARG A 239 19.17 1.82 -1.59
CA ARG A 239 19.61 3.19 -1.28
C ARG A 239 18.72 3.85 -0.23
N ALA A 240 17.42 3.56 -0.23
CA ALA A 240 16.50 4.07 0.79
C ALA A 240 16.80 3.48 2.17
N MET A 241 17.04 2.17 2.24
CA MET A 241 17.42 1.48 3.48
C MET A 241 18.81 1.90 3.97
N GLU A 242 19.79 2.10 3.07
CA GLU A 242 21.09 2.70 3.39
C GLU A 242 20.96 4.15 3.91
N GLY A 243 19.97 4.89 3.40
CA GLY A 243 19.57 6.21 3.88
C GLY A 243 18.91 6.19 5.27
N GLY A 244 18.62 5.01 5.83
CA GLY A 244 18.01 4.82 7.14
C GLY A 244 16.48 4.68 7.12
N ILE A 245 15.85 4.60 5.94
CA ILE A 245 14.42 4.34 5.80
C ILE A 245 14.18 2.83 5.91
N ASP A 246 13.57 2.40 7.01
CA ASP A 246 13.34 0.99 7.37
C ASP A 246 11.97 0.45 6.94
N ASP A 247 11.00 1.34 6.70
CA ASP A 247 9.71 0.99 6.09
C ASP A 247 9.72 1.40 4.61
N VAL A 248 9.86 0.41 3.70
CA VAL A 248 9.72 0.63 2.25
C VAL A 248 8.49 -0.08 1.67
N GLY A 249 7.97 0.44 0.56
CA GLY A 249 6.78 -0.08 -0.12
C GLY A 249 7.05 -0.38 -1.59
N LEU A 250 6.99 -1.66 -1.96
CA LEU A 250 7.11 -2.09 -3.35
C LEU A 250 5.77 -1.94 -4.09
N GLY A 251 5.81 -2.00 -5.41
CA GLY A 251 4.61 -2.16 -6.22
C GLY A 251 4.92 -2.46 -7.68
N VAL A 252 3.92 -3.01 -8.36
CA VAL A 252 3.90 -3.33 -9.80
C VAL A 252 2.64 -2.72 -10.39
N LEU A 253 2.75 -2.09 -11.55
CA LEU A 253 1.58 -1.61 -12.29
C LEU A 253 1.08 -2.74 -13.20
N PHE A 254 0.19 -3.57 -12.65
CA PHE A 254 -0.36 -4.71 -13.37
C PHE A 254 -1.20 -4.26 -14.57
N GLY A 255 -1.10 -4.99 -15.68
CA GLY A 255 -1.74 -4.63 -16.93
C GLY A 255 -0.80 -3.98 -17.96
N LEU A 256 0.40 -3.55 -17.56
CA LEU A 256 1.42 -3.07 -18.49
C LEU A 256 2.07 -4.21 -19.27
N GLU A 257 2.47 -5.26 -18.55
CA GLU A 257 3.33 -6.33 -19.04
C GLU A 257 2.95 -7.71 -18.50
N LEU A 258 3.79 -8.71 -18.77
CA LEU A 258 3.65 -10.12 -18.41
C LEU A 258 3.42 -10.37 -16.91
N TYR A 259 2.16 -10.35 -16.44
CA TYR A 259 1.83 -10.40 -15.01
C TYR A 259 2.48 -11.56 -14.23
N LYS A 260 2.71 -12.73 -14.86
CA LYS A 260 3.40 -13.87 -14.22
C LYS A 260 4.87 -13.55 -13.96
N TYR A 261 5.55 -12.91 -14.91
CA TYR A 261 6.94 -12.45 -14.76
C TYR A 261 7.03 -11.39 -13.67
N GLU A 262 6.12 -10.42 -13.71
CA GLU A 262 6.06 -9.33 -12.73
C GLU A 262 5.82 -9.82 -11.30
N PHE A 263 4.94 -10.80 -11.16
CA PHE A 263 4.68 -11.45 -9.89
C PHE A 263 5.93 -12.13 -9.33
N ALA A 264 6.67 -12.89 -10.14
CA ALA A 264 7.91 -13.52 -9.70
C ALA A 264 8.97 -12.48 -9.31
N GLY A 265 9.20 -11.45 -10.16
CA GLY A 265 10.15 -10.38 -9.89
C GLY A 265 9.83 -9.59 -8.62
N LEU A 266 8.55 -9.30 -8.37
CA LEU A 266 8.09 -8.64 -7.14
C LEU A 266 8.44 -9.45 -5.88
N LEU A 267 8.23 -10.77 -5.92
CA LEU A 267 8.54 -11.64 -4.79
C LEU A 267 10.05 -11.82 -4.61
N MET A 268 10.82 -11.91 -5.69
CA MET A 268 12.29 -11.93 -5.63
C MET A 268 12.85 -10.63 -5.01
N HIS A 269 12.24 -9.47 -5.31
CA HIS A 269 12.63 -8.21 -4.67
C HIS A 269 12.31 -8.20 -3.17
N ALA A 270 11.16 -8.74 -2.77
CA ALA A 270 10.83 -8.88 -1.35
C ALA A 270 11.81 -9.80 -0.61
N GLU A 271 12.18 -10.93 -1.22
CA GLU A 271 13.20 -11.86 -0.71
C GLU A 271 14.58 -11.20 -0.61
N HIS A 272 14.95 -10.40 -1.62
CA HIS A 272 16.21 -9.65 -1.63
C HIS A 272 16.31 -8.68 -0.44
N LEU A 273 15.27 -7.88 -0.20
CA LEU A 273 15.25 -6.93 0.92
C LEU A 273 15.37 -7.65 2.27
N GLU A 274 14.66 -8.78 2.45
CA GLU A 274 14.79 -9.59 3.66
C GLU A 274 16.20 -10.21 3.79
N ALA A 275 16.80 -10.66 2.69
CA ALA A 275 18.11 -11.31 2.69
C ALA A 275 19.28 -10.36 2.97
N VAL A 276 19.19 -9.11 2.50
CA VAL A 276 20.24 -8.08 2.67
C VAL A 276 20.05 -7.28 3.96
N HIS A 277 18.82 -6.82 4.22
CA HIS A 277 18.54 -5.86 5.29
C HIS A 277 17.89 -6.52 6.53
N GLY A 278 17.59 -7.82 6.48
CA GLY A 278 16.95 -8.57 7.56
C GLY A 278 15.45 -8.32 7.70
N VAL A 279 14.89 -7.47 6.84
CA VAL A 279 13.46 -7.13 6.81
C VAL A 279 13.00 -6.93 5.37
N GLY A 280 11.89 -7.58 5.01
CA GLY A 280 11.23 -7.36 3.72
C GLY A 280 10.48 -6.02 3.65
N PRO A 281 9.72 -5.78 2.57
CA PRO A 281 8.95 -4.55 2.44
C PRO A 281 7.82 -4.45 3.47
N HIS A 282 7.57 -3.23 3.96
CA HIS A 282 6.45 -2.92 4.84
C HIS A 282 5.11 -3.07 4.11
N THR A 283 5.06 -2.67 2.83
CA THR A 283 3.88 -2.80 1.99
C THR A 283 4.19 -3.25 0.56
N ILE A 284 3.22 -3.90 -0.07
CA ILE A 284 3.13 -4.09 -1.51
C ILE A 284 1.85 -3.42 -2.01
N SER A 285 2.00 -2.54 -2.99
CA SER A 285 0.88 -1.95 -3.73
C SER A 285 0.63 -2.73 -5.01
N VAL A 286 -0.64 -2.97 -5.34
CA VAL A 286 -1.06 -3.73 -6.52
C VAL A 286 -1.94 -2.89 -7.47
N PRO A 287 -1.50 -1.71 -7.96
CA PRO A 287 -2.30 -0.93 -8.89
C PRO A 287 -2.47 -1.65 -10.24
N ARG A 288 -3.66 -1.54 -10.85
CA ARG A 288 -3.85 -1.82 -12.28
C ARG A 288 -3.76 -0.55 -13.12
N ILE A 289 -3.32 -0.67 -14.37
CA ILE A 289 -3.41 0.43 -15.34
C ILE A 289 -4.87 0.89 -15.46
N LYS A 290 -5.05 2.20 -15.58
CA LYS A 290 -6.36 2.86 -15.68
C LYS A 290 -6.27 3.93 -16.75
N HIS A 291 -7.42 4.29 -17.29
CA HIS A 291 -7.53 5.38 -18.25
C HIS A 291 -7.08 6.69 -17.58
N ALA A 292 -6.48 7.55 -18.38
CA ALA A 292 -6.07 8.88 -17.99
C ALA A 292 -6.03 9.78 -19.24
N ASP A 293 -5.84 11.09 -19.05
CA ASP A 293 -5.60 12.02 -20.16
C ASP A 293 -4.48 11.49 -21.06
N ASP A 294 -4.69 11.46 -22.37
CA ASP A 294 -3.81 10.88 -23.41
C ASP A 294 -3.34 9.42 -23.25
N ILE A 295 -3.87 8.67 -22.27
CA ILE A 295 -3.53 7.26 -22.02
C ILE A 295 -4.76 6.36 -22.17
N ASP A 296 -4.73 5.49 -23.19
CA ASP A 296 -5.69 4.40 -23.37
C ASP A 296 -5.14 3.08 -22.81
N PRO A 297 -5.75 2.49 -21.77
CA PRO A 297 -5.32 1.20 -21.23
C PRO A 297 -5.42 0.04 -22.23
N SER A 298 -6.29 0.15 -23.24
CA SER A 298 -6.44 -0.88 -24.27
C SER A 298 -5.27 -0.92 -25.26
N ALA A 299 -4.42 0.12 -25.26
CA ALA A 299 -3.15 0.10 -25.99
C ALA A 299 -2.12 -0.89 -25.39
N PHE A 300 -2.42 -1.48 -24.23
CA PHE A 300 -1.60 -2.48 -23.56
C PHE A 300 -2.28 -3.85 -23.64
N ASP A 301 -1.69 -4.78 -24.38
CA ASP A 301 -2.24 -6.12 -24.61
C ASP A 301 -2.23 -7.04 -23.37
N ASN A 302 -1.79 -6.53 -22.21
CA ASN A 302 -1.54 -7.29 -21.00
C ASN A 302 -2.55 -7.02 -19.87
N SER A 303 -3.70 -6.41 -20.17
CA SER A 303 -4.76 -6.18 -19.19
C SER A 303 -5.14 -7.46 -18.42
N ILE A 304 -5.35 -7.35 -17.11
CA ILE A 304 -5.69 -8.50 -16.26
C ILE A 304 -7.16 -8.44 -15.82
N SER A 305 -7.84 -9.58 -15.89
CA SER A 305 -9.21 -9.73 -15.40
C SER A 305 -9.28 -9.58 -13.88
N ASP A 306 -10.48 -9.37 -13.35
CA ASP A 306 -10.71 -9.28 -11.90
C ASP A 306 -10.33 -10.59 -11.20
N GLU A 307 -10.62 -11.76 -11.82
CA GLU A 307 -10.29 -13.07 -11.26
C GLU A 307 -8.78 -13.28 -11.16
N ILE A 308 -8.01 -12.89 -12.20
CA ILE A 308 -6.55 -12.95 -12.17
C ILE A 308 -6.01 -12.01 -11.10
N PHE A 309 -6.58 -10.80 -10.99
CA PHE A 309 -6.13 -9.80 -10.03
C PHE A 309 -6.37 -10.22 -8.56
N GLU A 310 -7.53 -10.82 -8.29
CA GLU A 310 -7.85 -11.45 -7.01
C GLU A 310 -6.86 -12.57 -6.68
N LYS A 311 -6.58 -13.44 -7.67
CA LYS A 311 -5.63 -14.55 -7.51
C LYS A 311 -4.21 -14.07 -7.23
N ILE A 312 -3.72 -13.05 -7.95
CA ILE A 312 -2.43 -12.40 -7.69
C ILE A 312 -2.38 -11.89 -6.26
N THR A 313 -3.44 -11.19 -5.83
CA THR A 313 -3.53 -10.63 -4.48
C THR A 313 -3.45 -11.71 -3.41
N ALA A 314 -4.21 -12.80 -3.58
CA ALA A 314 -4.17 -13.94 -2.67
C ALA A 314 -2.79 -14.59 -2.63
N CYS A 315 -2.17 -14.83 -3.78
CA CYS A 315 -0.83 -15.44 -3.85
C CYS A 315 0.23 -14.57 -3.17
N ILE A 316 0.17 -13.23 -3.30
CA ILE A 316 1.05 -12.32 -2.55
C ILE A 316 0.85 -12.49 -1.04
N ARG A 317 -0.41 -12.51 -0.56
CA ARG A 317 -0.72 -12.70 0.87
C ARG A 317 -0.21 -14.04 1.40
N LEU A 318 -0.32 -15.12 0.63
CA LEU A 318 0.24 -16.44 0.99
C LEU A 318 1.77 -16.41 1.09
N THR A 319 2.42 -15.63 0.22
CA THR A 319 3.89 -15.60 0.12
C THR A 319 4.52 -14.73 1.20
N VAL A 320 4.03 -13.49 1.36
CA VAL A 320 4.57 -12.48 2.29
C VAL A 320 3.53 -12.12 3.35
N PRO A 321 3.23 -13.02 4.30
CA PRO A 321 2.08 -12.95 5.20
C PRO A 321 2.09 -11.74 6.14
N TYR A 322 3.27 -11.14 6.39
CA TYR A 322 3.46 -10.01 7.29
C TYR A 322 3.52 -8.65 6.59
N THR A 323 3.66 -8.63 5.26
CA THR A 323 3.71 -7.42 4.45
C THR A 323 2.30 -6.88 4.22
N GLY A 324 2.09 -5.60 4.50
CA GLY A 324 0.81 -4.95 4.24
C GLY A 324 0.51 -4.90 2.75
N MET A 325 -0.74 -4.99 2.36
CA MET A 325 -1.16 -4.84 0.97
C MET A 325 -2.07 -3.62 0.81
N ILE A 326 -1.81 -2.83 -0.23
CA ILE A 326 -2.51 -1.59 -0.56
C ILE A 326 -3.30 -1.78 -1.85
N VAL A 327 -4.60 -1.45 -1.80
CA VAL A 327 -5.45 -1.22 -2.98
C VAL A 327 -5.95 0.23 -2.98
N SER A 328 -5.90 0.88 -4.12
CA SER A 328 -6.35 2.27 -4.28
C SER A 328 -7.74 2.35 -4.91
N THR A 329 -8.26 3.57 -5.02
CA THR A 329 -9.50 3.89 -5.74
C THR A 329 -9.38 3.77 -7.27
N ARG A 330 -8.28 3.18 -7.77
CA ARG A 330 -8.23 2.62 -9.13
C ARG A 330 -9.29 1.55 -9.32
N GLU A 331 -9.69 0.85 -8.25
CA GLU A 331 -10.63 -0.25 -8.32
C GLU A 331 -12.04 0.14 -7.83
N THR A 332 -13.04 -0.51 -8.41
CA THR A 332 -14.45 -0.35 -8.01
C THR A 332 -14.70 -0.93 -6.62
N GLU A 333 -15.83 -0.57 -6.00
CA GLU A 333 -16.26 -1.16 -4.73
C GLU A 333 -16.31 -2.70 -4.79
N GLU A 334 -16.79 -3.26 -5.90
CA GLU A 334 -16.91 -4.71 -6.07
C GLU A 334 -15.54 -5.40 -5.99
N VAL A 335 -14.58 -4.95 -6.81
CA VAL A 335 -13.23 -5.51 -6.84
C VAL A 335 -12.57 -5.31 -5.48
N ARG A 336 -12.67 -4.10 -4.90
CA ARG A 336 -12.12 -3.82 -3.57
C ARG A 336 -12.70 -4.77 -2.52
N SER A 337 -14.00 -5.05 -2.53
CA SER A 337 -14.65 -5.99 -1.61
C SER A 337 -14.05 -7.39 -1.67
N LYS A 338 -13.77 -7.89 -2.88
CA LYS A 338 -13.13 -9.20 -3.08
C LYS A 338 -11.68 -9.20 -2.59
N LEU A 339 -10.93 -8.13 -2.88
CA LEU A 339 -9.53 -8.02 -2.43
C LEU A 339 -9.37 -7.90 -0.91
N LEU A 340 -10.35 -7.31 -0.21
CA LEU A 340 -10.37 -7.29 1.25
C LEU A 340 -10.32 -8.71 1.85
N ARG A 341 -10.95 -9.69 1.20
CA ARG A 341 -10.90 -11.10 1.61
C ARG A 341 -9.59 -11.78 1.20
N CYS A 342 -8.98 -11.33 0.09
CA CYS A 342 -7.75 -11.90 -0.45
C CYS A 342 -6.44 -11.39 0.20
N GLY A 343 -6.52 -10.49 1.19
CA GLY A 343 -5.34 -10.09 1.96
C GLY A 343 -5.02 -8.60 1.99
N VAL A 344 -5.84 -7.75 1.36
CA VAL A 344 -5.68 -6.29 1.48
C VAL A 344 -5.79 -5.85 2.93
N SER A 345 -4.89 -4.96 3.35
CA SER A 345 -4.79 -4.45 4.72
C SER A 345 -4.93 -2.93 4.81
N GLN A 346 -4.71 -2.22 3.70
CA GLN A 346 -4.85 -0.77 3.64
C GLN A 346 -5.58 -0.38 2.36
N VAL A 347 -6.42 0.65 2.45
CA VAL A 347 -7.17 1.17 1.32
C VAL A 347 -7.12 2.70 1.31
N SER A 348 -7.15 3.30 0.13
CA SER A 348 -7.43 4.73 0.02
C SER A 348 -8.94 5.00 0.08
N GLY A 349 -9.36 6.11 0.66
CA GLY A 349 -10.78 6.51 0.75
C GLY A 349 -10.93 8.00 0.43
N GLY A 350 -12.06 8.39 -0.19
CA GLY A 350 -12.32 9.79 -0.57
C GLY A 350 -11.25 10.41 -1.48
N SER A 351 -10.54 9.60 -2.27
CA SER A 351 -9.31 10.02 -2.93
C SER A 351 -9.54 10.97 -4.10
N ARG A 352 -8.61 11.92 -4.26
CA ARG A 352 -8.48 12.83 -5.40
C ARG A 352 -7.11 12.58 -6.05
N THR A 353 -7.10 12.45 -7.37
CA THR A 353 -5.89 12.12 -8.15
C THR A 353 -5.31 13.31 -8.91
N SER A 354 -5.88 14.49 -8.69
CA SER A 354 -5.47 15.79 -9.25
C SER A 354 -4.62 16.59 -8.25
N VAL A 355 -3.78 17.48 -8.78
CA VAL A 355 -2.93 18.37 -7.99
C VAL A 355 -3.79 19.49 -7.39
N GLY A 356 -3.92 19.52 -6.07
CA GLY A 356 -4.81 20.48 -5.40
C GLY A 356 -6.28 20.12 -5.54
N GLY A 357 -6.60 18.83 -5.48
CA GLY A 357 -7.94 18.30 -5.75
C GLY A 357 -8.89 18.26 -4.55
N TYR A 358 -8.45 18.63 -3.34
CA TYR A 358 -9.26 18.53 -2.12
C TYR A 358 -9.87 19.88 -1.68
N ALA A 359 -9.05 20.92 -1.56
CA ALA A 359 -9.47 22.23 -1.05
C ALA A 359 -10.21 23.03 -2.12
N GLY A 360 -11.25 23.75 -1.69
CA GLY A 360 -12.05 24.60 -2.57
C GLY A 360 -13.12 23.86 -3.38
N TYR A 361 -13.28 22.54 -3.17
CA TYR A 361 -14.30 21.73 -3.80
C TYR A 361 -15.27 21.16 -2.75
N SER A 362 -16.55 21.09 -3.10
CA SER A 362 -17.52 20.32 -2.32
C SER A 362 -17.27 18.80 -2.44
N SER A 363 -17.99 17.99 -1.66
CA SER A 363 -17.90 16.52 -1.76
C SER A 363 -18.21 16.00 -3.16
N ASP A 364 -19.11 16.68 -3.87
CA ASP A 364 -19.68 16.21 -5.13
C ASP A 364 -18.91 16.73 -6.35
N GLU A 365 -18.11 17.78 -6.18
CA GLU A 365 -17.25 18.33 -7.23
C GLU A 365 -15.93 17.57 -7.29
N ARG A 366 -15.46 17.25 -8.51
CA ARG A 366 -14.12 16.67 -8.72
C ARG A 366 -13.38 17.44 -9.83
N PRO A 367 -12.19 17.98 -9.56
CA PRO A 367 -11.37 18.57 -10.62
C PRO A 367 -10.68 17.49 -11.44
N HIS A 368 -10.83 17.59 -12.76
CA HIS A 368 -10.34 16.65 -13.77
C HIS A 368 -9.16 17.20 -14.60
N ASP A 369 -8.71 18.42 -14.31
CA ASP A 369 -7.70 19.16 -15.09
C ASP A 369 -6.27 18.60 -14.97
N THR A 370 -6.00 17.87 -13.88
CA THR A 370 -4.67 17.39 -13.52
C THR A 370 -4.67 15.96 -12.97
N GLU A 371 -5.71 15.15 -13.20
CA GLU A 371 -5.78 13.79 -12.67
C GLU A 371 -4.68 12.88 -13.26
N GLN A 372 -4.05 12.07 -12.40
CA GLN A 372 -3.09 11.05 -12.84
C GLN A 372 -3.79 9.81 -13.44
N PHE A 373 -5.02 9.52 -13.01
CA PHE A 373 -5.85 8.42 -13.50
C PHE A 373 -7.30 8.61 -13.08
N ASP A 374 -8.20 7.96 -13.83
CA ASP A 374 -9.63 7.94 -13.55
C ASP A 374 -9.95 7.17 -12.27
N VAL A 375 -10.60 7.86 -11.32
CA VAL A 375 -11.01 7.28 -10.05
C VAL A 375 -12.26 6.42 -10.25
N SER A 376 -12.14 5.11 -10.00
CA SER A 376 -13.26 4.15 -10.13
C SER A 376 -14.15 4.07 -8.89
N ASP A 377 -13.59 4.32 -7.70
CA ASP A 377 -14.38 4.44 -6.46
C ASP A 377 -14.34 5.89 -5.97
N GLN A 378 -15.43 6.61 -6.24
CA GLN A 378 -15.57 8.04 -5.98
C GLN A 378 -16.31 8.36 -4.68
N ARG A 379 -16.69 7.33 -3.91
CA ARG A 379 -17.41 7.49 -2.64
C ARG A 379 -16.63 8.39 -1.68
N SER A 380 -17.36 9.17 -0.89
CA SER A 380 -16.80 9.97 0.19
C SER A 380 -16.11 9.08 1.24
N LEU A 381 -15.26 9.67 2.08
CA LEU A 381 -14.64 8.91 3.16
C LEU A 381 -15.68 8.33 4.14
N ASP A 382 -16.76 9.06 4.44
CA ASP A 382 -17.82 8.60 5.34
C ASP A 382 -18.51 7.34 4.78
N GLU A 383 -18.83 7.33 3.48
CA GLU A 383 -19.40 6.17 2.80
C GLU A 383 -18.45 4.97 2.79
N VAL A 384 -17.16 5.18 2.54
CA VAL A 384 -16.15 4.11 2.58
C VAL A 384 -16.01 3.54 4.00
N VAL A 385 -16.00 4.41 5.03
CA VAL A 385 -15.95 4.00 6.44
C VAL A 385 -17.20 3.17 6.79
N ARG A 386 -18.39 3.64 6.41
CA ARG A 386 -19.65 2.90 6.62
C ARG A 386 -19.66 1.54 5.92
N TRP A 387 -19.31 1.51 4.64
CA TRP A 387 -19.23 0.27 3.84
C TRP A 387 -18.33 -0.78 4.49
N LEU A 388 -17.14 -0.36 4.96
CA LEU A 388 -16.23 -1.27 5.67
C LEU A 388 -16.89 -1.84 6.94
N MET A 389 -17.56 -1.01 7.74
CA MET A 389 -18.23 -1.48 8.96
C MET A 389 -19.41 -2.42 8.67
N GLU A 390 -20.22 -2.12 7.65
CA GLU A 390 -21.36 -2.95 7.23
C GLU A 390 -20.92 -4.31 6.68
N THR A 391 -19.73 -4.38 6.08
CA THR A 391 -19.12 -5.63 5.60
C THR A 391 -18.28 -6.34 6.67
N GLY A 392 -18.37 -5.92 7.93
CA GLY A 392 -17.72 -6.59 9.07
C GLY A 392 -16.25 -6.24 9.28
N HIS A 393 -15.75 -5.20 8.60
CA HIS A 393 -14.39 -4.67 8.77
C HIS A 393 -14.34 -3.56 9.82
N ILE A 394 -13.16 -3.30 10.36
CA ILE A 394 -12.89 -2.23 11.31
C ILE A 394 -12.00 -1.18 10.62
N PRO A 395 -12.56 -0.05 10.16
CA PRO A 395 -11.78 1.08 9.67
C PRO A 395 -10.80 1.56 10.73
N SER A 396 -9.56 1.82 10.34
CA SER A 396 -8.52 2.29 11.26
C SER A 396 -7.73 3.44 10.67
N PHE A 397 -7.52 4.47 11.50
CA PHE A 397 -6.64 5.60 11.21
C PHE A 397 -5.33 5.52 12.01
N CYS A 398 -4.99 4.32 12.49
CA CYS A 398 -3.87 4.08 13.40
C CYS A 398 -2.52 4.49 12.80
N THR A 399 -1.72 5.14 13.63
CA THR A 399 -0.34 5.55 13.36
C THR A 399 0.63 5.17 14.49
N ALA A 400 0.17 4.32 15.42
CA ALA A 400 0.91 3.98 16.64
C ALA A 400 2.28 3.35 16.36
N CYS A 401 2.38 2.37 15.46
CA CYS A 401 3.65 1.70 15.18
C CYS A 401 4.76 2.69 14.78
N TYR A 402 4.43 3.65 13.92
CA TYR A 402 5.36 4.70 13.51
C TYR A 402 5.85 5.55 14.70
N ARG A 403 4.92 5.99 15.56
CA ARG A 403 5.22 6.91 16.67
C ARG A 403 5.85 6.25 17.89
N GLU A 404 5.69 4.94 18.00
CA GLU A 404 6.25 4.10 19.07
C GLU A 404 7.59 3.46 18.65
N GLY A 405 8.16 3.85 17.51
CA GLY A 405 9.43 3.33 17.00
C GLY A 405 9.39 1.84 16.65
N ARG A 406 8.22 1.35 16.23
CA ARG A 406 7.95 -0.01 15.77
C ARG A 406 7.93 -0.02 14.24
N THR A 407 9.08 0.21 13.66
CA THR A 407 9.36 0.21 12.21
C THR A 407 10.35 -0.93 11.90
N GLY A 408 10.45 -1.36 10.65
CA GLY A 408 11.40 -2.41 10.24
C GLY A 408 11.30 -3.72 11.06
N ASP A 409 12.44 -4.19 11.58
CA ASP A 409 12.61 -5.45 12.32
C ASP A 409 11.75 -5.51 13.61
N ARG A 410 11.56 -4.36 14.27
CA ARG A 410 10.75 -4.24 15.49
C ARG A 410 9.27 -4.48 15.21
N PHE A 411 8.77 -3.94 14.10
CA PHE A 411 7.40 -4.21 13.64
C PHE A 411 7.21 -5.70 13.37
N MET A 412 8.16 -6.30 12.63
CA MET A 412 8.11 -7.73 12.29
C MET A 412 8.16 -8.62 13.53
N SER A 413 8.98 -8.27 14.51
CA SER A 413 9.06 -8.98 15.79
C SER A 413 7.73 -8.95 16.54
N LEU A 414 7.06 -7.78 16.59
CA LEU A 414 5.73 -7.66 17.21
C LEU A 414 4.69 -8.51 16.48
N CYS A 415 4.71 -8.50 15.14
CA CYS A 415 3.79 -9.28 14.31
C CYS A 415 4.00 -10.79 14.51
N LYS A 416 5.26 -11.25 14.41
CA LYS A 416 5.66 -12.67 14.56
C LYS A 416 5.47 -13.19 16.00
N SER A 417 5.46 -12.32 17.02
CA SER A 417 5.21 -12.69 18.43
C SER A 417 3.74 -12.87 18.78
N GLY A 418 2.80 -12.55 17.87
CA GLY A 418 1.37 -12.61 18.13
C GLY A 418 0.82 -11.48 19.01
N GLN A 419 1.66 -10.54 19.46
CA GLN A 419 1.23 -9.41 20.28
C GLN A 419 0.56 -8.30 19.47
N ILE A 420 0.64 -8.35 18.14
CA ILE A 420 0.03 -7.35 17.26
C ILE A 420 -1.47 -7.17 17.50
N GLN A 421 -2.20 -8.24 17.87
CA GLN A 421 -3.63 -8.14 18.15
C GLN A 421 -3.92 -7.31 19.41
N ASN A 422 -3.04 -7.35 20.42
CA ASN A 422 -3.16 -6.58 21.66
C ASN A 422 -2.79 -5.10 21.51
N CYS A 423 -2.25 -4.69 20.35
CA CYS A 423 -1.95 -3.29 20.06
C CYS A 423 -2.85 -2.76 18.93
N CYS A 424 -2.89 -3.45 17.80
CA CYS A 424 -3.54 -2.96 16.59
C CYS A 424 -5.06 -3.00 16.68
N HIS A 425 -5.68 -4.00 17.32
CA HIS A 425 -7.13 -4.05 17.52
C HIS A 425 -7.63 -2.94 18.44
N PRO A 426 -7.07 -2.78 19.66
CA PRO A 426 -7.32 -1.61 20.51
C PRO A 426 -7.17 -0.26 19.78
N ASN A 427 -6.04 -0.07 19.08
CA ASN A 427 -5.78 1.18 18.38
C ASN A 427 -6.79 1.42 17.24
N ALA A 428 -7.22 0.37 16.53
CA ALA A 428 -8.25 0.51 15.51
C ALA A 428 -9.58 1.02 16.10
N LEU A 429 -10.05 0.42 17.20
CA LEU A 429 -11.28 0.85 17.87
C LEU A 429 -11.19 2.30 18.35
N MET A 430 -10.08 2.69 18.99
CA MET A 430 -9.90 4.07 19.46
C MET A 430 -9.85 5.07 18.30
N THR A 431 -9.11 4.78 17.23
CA THR A 431 -9.06 5.69 16.07
C THR A 431 -10.37 5.74 15.28
N LEU A 432 -11.14 4.64 15.26
CA LEU A 432 -12.48 4.66 14.71
C LEU A 432 -13.39 5.55 15.57
N LYS A 433 -13.35 5.41 16.90
CA LYS A 433 -14.13 6.26 17.80
C LYS A 433 -13.83 7.75 17.59
N GLU A 434 -12.55 8.12 17.45
CA GLU A 434 -12.18 9.50 17.10
C GLU A 434 -12.87 9.95 15.81
N TYR A 435 -12.88 9.09 14.79
CA TYR A 435 -13.55 9.40 13.53
C TYR A 435 -15.07 9.62 13.69
N LEU A 436 -15.72 8.72 14.44
CA LEU A 436 -17.17 8.77 14.66
C LEU A 436 -17.61 10.00 15.45
N GLU A 437 -16.79 10.48 16.38
CA GLU A 437 -17.09 11.68 17.17
C GLU A 437 -16.86 12.98 16.39
N ASP A 438 -15.83 13.01 15.53
CA ASP A 438 -15.36 14.27 14.92
C ASP A 438 -15.89 14.51 13.50
N TYR A 439 -16.14 13.45 12.72
CA TYR A 439 -16.33 13.59 11.26
C TYR A 439 -17.50 12.79 10.68
N ALA A 440 -17.94 11.72 11.35
CA ALA A 440 -18.94 10.82 10.77
C ALA A 440 -20.34 11.45 10.69
N SER A 441 -21.07 11.06 9.65
CA SER A 441 -22.52 11.32 9.56
C SER A 441 -23.27 10.59 10.71
N PRO A 442 -24.49 11.03 11.07
CA PRO A 442 -25.29 10.34 12.09
C PRO A 442 -25.51 8.85 11.79
N GLU A 443 -25.72 8.49 10.53
CA GLU A 443 -25.89 7.11 10.07
C GLU A 443 -24.62 6.29 10.28
N THR A 444 -23.47 6.81 9.82
CA THR A 444 -22.16 6.16 9.97
C THR A 444 -21.78 6.02 11.44
N ARG A 445 -22.06 7.05 12.25
CA ARG A 445 -21.90 6.99 13.71
C ARG A 445 -22.70 5.86 14.33
N ALA A 446 -24.00 5.74 14.00
CA ALA A 446 -24.85 4.70 14.56
C ALA A 446 -24.37 3.27 14.23
N VAL A 447 -23.84 3.05 13.02
CA VAL A 447 -23.23 1.77 12.64
C VAL A 447 -21.93 1.53 13.43
N GLY A 448 -21.07 2.55 13.51
CA GLY A 448 -19.77 2.44 14.17
C GLY A 448 -19.85 2.21 15.68
N GLU A 449 -20.76 2.86 16.39
CA GLU A 449 -20.95 2.63 17.84
C GLU A 449 -21.35 1.17 18.13
N LYS A 450 -22.24 0.60 17.31
CA LYS A 450 -22.64 -0.81 17.42
C LYS A 450 -21.46 -1.75 17.15
N LEU A 451 -20.65 -1.45 16.14
CA LEU A 451 -19.46 -2.22 15.83
C LEU A 451 -18.45 -2.17 16.98
N ILE A 452 -18.14 -0.97 17.50
CA ILE A 452 -17.20 -0.81 18.63
C ILE A 452 -17.68 -1.60 19.84
N ALA A 453 -18.96 -1.48 20.22
CA ALA A 453 -19.52 -2.21 21.36
C ALA A 453 -19.37 -3.73 21.21
N LYS A 454 -19.54 -4.26 19.99
CA LYS A 454 -19.31 -5.69 19.69
C LYS A 454 -17.82 -6.07 19.76
N GLU A 455 -16.94 -5.24 19.18
CA GLU A 455 -15.53 -5.58 18.96
C GLU A 455 -14.63 -5.37 20.18
N ILE A 456 -15.06 -4.60 21.19
CA ILE A 456 -14.35 -4.49 22.48
C ILE A 456 -14.18 -5.87 23.14
N GLY A 457 -15.21 -6.72 23.06
CA GLY A 457 -15.17 -8.09 23.59
C GLY A 457 -14.09 -8.97 22.94
N ASN A 458 -13.68 -8.63 21.72
CA ASN A 458 -12.65 -9.35 20.96
C ASN A 458 -11.22 -8.92 21.32
N VAL A 459 -11.02 -7.93 22.20
CA VAL A 459 -9.71 -7.61 22.77
C VAL A 459 -9.32 -8.75 23.74
N PRO A 460 -8.28 -9.57 23.46
CA PRO A 460 -8.04 -10.80 24.22
C PRO A 460 -7.56 -10.56 25.65
N ASN A 461 -6.75 -9.52 25.87
CA ASN A 461 -6.21 -9.20 27.19
C ASN A 461 -7.16 -8.30 27.98
N GLU A 462 -7.65 -8.77 29.13
CA GLU A 462 -8.63 -8.05 29.96
C GLU A 462 -8.12 -6.69 30.45
N LYS A 463 -6.84 -6.58 30.82
CA LYS A 463 -6.24 -5.30 31.22
C LYS A 463 -6.22 -4.31 30.07
N VAL A 464 -5.84 -4.76 28.87
CA VAL A 464 -5.88 -3.94 27.66
C VAL A 464 -7.31 -3.54 27.33
N ARG A 465 -8.28 -4.45 27.47
CA ARG A 465 -9.71 -4.16 27.26
C ARG A 465 -10.21 -3.05 28.18
N GLY A 466 -9.93 -3.14 29.48
CA GLY A 466 -10.31 -2.08 30.44
C GLY A 466 -9.69 -0.71 30.10
N ILE A 467 -8.43 -0.69 29.64
CA ILE A 467 -7.80 0.56 29.18
C ILE A 467 -8.47 1.09 27.91
N VAL A 468 -8.89 0.22 26.98
CA VAL A 468 -9.65 0.62 25.78
C VAL A 468 -10.98 1.23 26.17
N GLU A 469 -11.74 0.59 27.05
CA GLU A 469 -13.05 1.09 27.53
C GLU A 469 -12.91 2.49 28.15
N GLU A 470 -11.96 2.67 29.07
CA GLU A 470 -11.65 3.98 29.68
C GLU A 470 -11.30 5.03 28.60
N ARG A 471 -10.45 4.67 27.63
CA ARG A 471 -10.02 5.61 26.58
C ARG A 471 -11.14 5.94 25.60
N LEU A 472 -12.03 5.00 25.30
CA LEU A 472 -13.20 5.26 24.45
C LEU A 472 -14.15 6.27 25.11
N GLU A 473 -14.34 6.20 26.43
CA GLU A 473 -15.09 7.21 27.19
C GLU A 473 -14.39 8.57 27.15
N LYS A 474 -13.07 8.61 27.35
CA LYS A 474 -12.29 9.86 27.23
C LYS A 474 -12.37 10.47 25.84
N ILE A 475 -12.38 9.65 24.79
CA ILE A 475 -12.59 10.11 23.41
C ILE A 475 -13.99 10.69 23.23
N ALA A 476 -15.03 10.04 23.75
CA ALA A 476 -16.37 10.61 23.74
C ALA A 476 -16.45 11.97 24.46
N ASN A 477 -15.59 12.19 25.45
CA ASN A 477 -15.49 13.45 26.22
C ASN A 477 -14.49 14.47 25.63
N GLY A 478 -13.92 14.22 24.45
CA GLY A 478 -13.09 15.20 23.73
C GLY A 478 -11.58 14.97 23.76
N GLU A 479 -11.07 13.98 24.49
CA GLU A 479 -9.64 13.62 24.43
C GLU A 479 -9.30 12.87 23.13
N ARG A 480 -8.07 12.99 22.62
CA ARG A 480 -7.67 12.43 21.33
C ARG A 480 -6.25 11.86 21.38
N ASP A 481 -5.92 11.06 20.37
CA ASP A 481 -4.60 10.50 20.07
C ASP A 481 -4.07 9.50 21.11
N PHE A 482 -4.97 8.70 21.68
CA PHE A 482 -4.57 7.55 22.49
C PHE A 482 -3.97 6.44 21.63
N ARG A 483 -2.96 5.76 22.18
CA ARG A 483 -2.29 4.63 21.52
C ARG A 483 -1.73 3.62 22.53
N PHE A 484 -1.61 2.37 22.06
CA PHE A 484 -0.93 1.27 22.72
C PHE A 484 0.40 0.98 22.07
#